data_AF-A0A0F7ZUQ9-F1
#
_entry.id   AF-A0A0F7ZUQ9-F1
#
_cell.length_a   1.000
_cell.length_b   1.000
_cell.length_c   1.000
_cell.angle_alpha   90.00
_cell.angle_beta   90.00
_cell.angle_gamma   90.00
#
_symmetry.space_group_name_H-M   'P 1'
#
loop_
_entity.id
_entity.type
_entity.pdbx_description
1 polymer ?
#
loop_
_entity_poly.entity_id
_entity_poly.type
_entity_poly.pdbx_seq_one_letter_code
_entity_poly.pdbx_strand_id
1 'polypeptide(L)'
;MGEAALRLPALPCRPSDKHEWILIYGAASASGIMLCQILKHCGYRPLGIASAESSRRVLEYGAVATVDYKAPDCADQIRSVVGRDPIRYAVDCICTPESAALCLGAIARTGGRLGCLNPYPEAWQTRRAVRVKETVWSDMLDMPVPDETWEGTRGQTRDYPYRESFLEAVGQVQSLVDAGRLRPLAHREMPGGWEGIVDGLARLQRRQVRCEKLVVRIPPVSTDEEMLPG
;
A
#
# COMPACT_ATOMS: atom_id res chain seq x y z
N MET A 1 -17.30 -8.80 13.09
CA MET A 1 -16.44 -7.60 13.17
C MET A 1 -14.98 -7.92 12.88
N GLY A 2 -14.67 -8.61 11.78
CA GLY A 2 -13.27 -8.91 11.54
C GLY A 2 -12.92 -9.61 10.26
N GLU A 3 -12.20 -8.89 9.39
CA GLU A 3 -11.06 -9.39 8.59
C GLU A 3 -10.36 -8.29 7.75
N ALA A 4 -10.39 -7.02 8.16
CA ALA A 4 -9.48 -6.01 7.59
C ALA A 4 -8.02 -6.42 7.88
N ALA A 5 -7.10 -6.19 6.92
CA ALA A 5 -5.75 -6.74 6.97
C ALA A 5 -5.02 -6.46 8.30
N LEU A 6 -4.99 -5.19 8.70
CA LEU A 6 -4.36 -4.76 9.94
C LEU A 6 -5.33 -4.57 11.12
N ARG A 7 -6.64 -4.40 10.85
CA ARG A 7 -7.67 -4.02 11.85
C ARG A 7 -7.24 -2.88 12.78
N LEU A 8 -6.67 -1.83 12.18
CA LEU A 8 -6.30 -0.63 12.94
C LEU A 8 -7.57 0.11 13.35
N PRO A 9 -7.76 0.42 14.66
CA PRO A 9 -8.94 1.14 15.11
C PRO A 9 -8.88 2.65 14.84
N ALA A 10 -7.69 3.20 14.57
CA ALA A 10 -7.50 4.62 14.37
C ALA A 10 -7.73 5.04 12.93
N LEU A 11 -8.41 6.18 12.78
CA LEU A 11 -8.68 6.87 11.53
C LEU A 11 -8.10 8.29 11.61
N PRO A 12 -7.94 9.02 10.49
CA PRO A 12 -7.42 10.39 10.55
C PRO A 12 -8.22 11.34 11.46
N CYS A 13 -9.54 11.17 11.55
CA CYS A 13 -10.41 11.92 12.46
C CYS A 13 -10.37 11.45 13.92
N ARG A 14 -9.84 10.25 14.17
CA ARG A 14 -9.68 9.64 15.50
C ARG A 14 -8.30 8.98 15.60
N PRO A 15 -7.22 9.78 15.67
CA PRO A 15 -5.86 9.25 15.72
C PRO A 15 -5.63 8.40 16.98
N SER A 16 -4.67 7.48 16.90
CA SER A 16 -4.21 6.69 18.05
C SER A 16 -3.25 7.49 18.92
N ASP A 17 -3.49 7.49 20.23
CA ASP A 17 -2.55 8.05 21.23
C ASP A 17 -1.42 7.06 21.59
N LYS A 18 -1.47 5.81 21.11
CA LYS A 18 -0.49 4.77 21.45
C LYS A 18 0.80 4.86 20.66
N HIS A 19 0.80 5.61 19.55
CA HIS A 19 1.96 5.79 18.67
C HIS A 19 2.67 4.48 18.33
N GLU A 20 1.91 3.43 17.99
CA GLU A 20 2.48 2.11 17.67
C GLU A 20 3.25 2.15 16.34
N TRP A 21 4.32 1.36 16.27
CA TRP A 21 5.09 1.19 15.03
C TRP A 21 4.33 0.34 14.01
N ILE A 22 4.39 0.79 12.75
CA ILE A 22 3.92 0.01 11.59
C ILE A 22 5.05 -0.06 10.58
N LEU A 23 5.54 -1.26 10.30
CA LEU A 23 6.56 -1.49 9.29
C LEU A 23 5.91 -1.46 7.89
N ILE A 24 6.50 -0.74 6.94
CA ILE A 24 6.03 -0.68 5.56
C ILE A 24 7.16 -1.13 4.64
N TYR A 25 7.08 -2.35 4.13
CA TYR A 25 8.00 -2.86 3.12
C TYR A 25 7.64 -2.30 1.75
N GLY A 26 8.63 -1.72 1.06
CA GLY A 26 8.40 -1.02 -0.21
C GLY A 26 7.85 0.38 0.01
N ALA A 27 8.29 1.07 1.06
CA ALA A 27 7.77 2.38 1.45
C ALA A 27 7.96 3.48 0.39
N ALA A 28 8.88 3.30 -0.56
CA ALA A 28 9.09 4.20 -1.69
C ALA A 28 8.14 3.98 -2.88
N SER A 29 7.32 2.92 -2.86
CA SER A 29 6.29 2.66 -3.87
C SER A 29 5.15 3.67 -3.76
N ALA A 30 4.31 3.75 -4.81
CA ALA A 30 3.12 4.61 -4.79
C ALA A 30 2.19 4.30 -3.59
N SER A 31 1.98 3.01 -3.29
CA SER A 31 1.18 2.59 -2.12
C SER A 31 1.90 2.89 -0.81
N GLY A 32 3.21 2.62 -0.76
CA GLY A 32 4.04 2.82 0.43
C GLY A 32 4.07 4.27 0.93
N ILE A 33 4.26 5.24 0.02
CA ILE A 33 4.27 6.66 0.41
C ILE A 33 2.89 7.12 0.92
N MET A 34 1.81 6.57 0.35
CA MET A 34 0.46 6.94 0.76
C MET A 34 0.15 6.37 2.14
N LEU A 35 0.55 5.11 2.38
CA LEU A 35 0.48 4.48 3.69
C LEU A 35 1.27 5.26 4.74
N CYS A 36 2.50 5.70 4.45
CA CYS A 36 3.26 6.52 5.39
C CYS A 36 2.48 7.78 5.82
N GLN A 37 1.90 8.51 4.87
CA GLN A 37 1.17 9.73 5.18
C GLN A 37 -0.13 9.47 5.95
N ILE A 38 -0.94 8.50 5.50
CA ILE A 38 -2.22 8.16 6.13
C ILE A 38 -1.98 7.67 7.56
N LEU A 39 -1.04 6.74 7.75
CA LEU A 39 -0.77 6.17 9.07
C LEU A 39 -0.21 7.20 10.04
N LYS A 40 0.59 8.17 9.56
CA LYS A 40 1.02 9.31 10.38
C LYS A 40 -0.17 10.18 10.82
N HIS A 41 -1.13 10.45 9.94
CA HIS A 41 -2.36 11.17 10.31
C HIS A 41 -3.27 10.35 11.24
N CYS A 42 -3.23 9.03 11.18
CA CYS A 42 -3.88 8.15 12.16
C CYS A 42 -3.12 8.02 13.50
N GLY A 43 -2.03 8.77 13.71
CA GLY A 43 -1.27 8.77 14.97
C GLY A 43 -0.26 7.62 15.14
N TYR A 44 -0.04 6.81 14.11
CA TYR A 44 0.98 5.74 14.13
C TYR A 44 2.38 6.25 13.77
N ARG A 45 3.39 5.40 13.96
CA ARG A 45 4.79 5.65 13.57
C ARG A 45 5.16 4.75 12.39
N PRO A 46 5.09 5.23 11.14
CA PRO A 46 5.50 4.42 9.99
C PRO A 46 7.02 4.26 9.96
N LEU A 47 7.48 3.00 9.94
CA LEU A 47 8.88 2.62 9.68
C LEU A 47 8.99 2.16 8.23
N GLY A 48 9.63 2.97 7.39
CA GLY A 48 9.75 2.68 5.97
C GLY A 48 10.93 1.79 5.63
N ILE A 49 10.68 0.62 5.05
CA ILE A 49 11.74 -0.22 4.49
C ILE A 49 11.83 0.09 2.98
N ALA A 50 12.95 0.70 2.58
CA ALA A 50 13.19 1.21 1.23
C ALA A 50 14.69 1.35 0.99
N SER A 51 15.13 1.48 -0.26
CA SER A 51 16.56 1.61 -0.55
C SER A 51 17.15 2.90 0.02
N ALA A 52 18.46 2.94 0.29
CA ALA A 52 19.13 4.13 0.78
C ALA A 52 18.86 5.37 -0.09
N GLU A 53 18.82 5.22 -1.42
CA GLU A 53 18.55 6.32 -2.36
C GLU A 53 17.13 6.90 -2.22
N SER A 54 16.19 6.10 -1.71
CA SER A 54 14.79 6.50 -1.52
C SER A 54 14.49 6.99 -0.09
N SER A 55 15.41 6.81 0.86
CA SER A 55 15.21 7.11 2.29
C SER A 55 14.70 8.53 2.52
N ARG A 56 15.40 9.54 1.98
CA ARG A 56 15.02 10.95 2.12
C ARG A 56 13.57 11.19 1.67
N ARG A 57 13.19 10.64 0.51
CA ARG A 57 11.83 10.80 -0.02
C ARG A 57 10.80 10.16 0.92
N VAL A 58 11.07 8.96 1.41
CA VAL A 58 10.14 8.24 2.30
C VAL A 58 9.93 8.99 3.62
N LEU A 59 10.98 9.62 4.16
CA LEU A 59 10.88 10.51 5.33
C LEU A 59 10.02 11.75 5.03
N GLU A 60 10.20 12.38 3.87
CA GLU A 60 9.38 13.52 3.44
C GLU A 60 7.89 13.15 3.29
N TYR A 61 7.56 11.91 2.93
CA TYR A 61 6.19 11.39 2.88
C TYR A 61 5.71 10.82 4.24
N GLY A 62 6.37 11.15 5.35
CA GLY A 62 5.81 10.90 6.67
C GLY A 62 6.25 9.62 7.37
N ALA A 63 7.19 8.86 6.82
CA ALA A 63 7.88 7.87 7.65
C ALA A 63 8.61 8.56 8.80
N VAL A 64 8.57 7.95 9.99
CA VAL A 64 9.31 8.43 11.17
C VAL A 64 10.79 8.06 11.05
N ALA A 65 11.06 6.91 10.45
CA ALA A 65 12.40 6.41 10.20
C ALA A 65 12.39 5.50 8.97
N THR A 66 13.57 5.26 8.41
CA THR A 66 13.75 4.35 7.27
C THR A 66 14.92 3.42 7.48
N VAL A 67 14.83 2.21 6.94
CA VAL A 67 15.94 1.23 6.93
C VAL A 67 16.12 0.68 5.52
N ASP A 68 17.37 0.52 5.09
CA ASP A 68 17.71 -0.07 3.79
C ASP A 68 17.59 -1.60 3.83
N TYR A 69 16.68 -2.15 3.02
CA TYR A 69 16.50 -3.59 2.87
C TYR A 69 17.73 -4.31 2.30
N LYS A 70 18.65 -3.59 1.66
CA LYS A 70 19.91 -4.14 1.15
C LYS A 70 21.02 -4.14 2.20
N ALA A 71 20.83 -3.45 3.32
CA ALA A 71 21.85 -3.39 4.36
C ALA A 71 22.02 -4.78 5.01
N PRO A 72 23.26 -5.28 5.17
CA PRO A 72 23.50 -6.59 5.77
C PRO A 72 23.01 -6.67 7.23
N ASP A 73 22.94 -5.52 7.91
CA ASP A 73 22.47 -5.33 9.27
C ASP A 73 21.03 -4.78 9.34
N CYS A 74 20.25 -4.87 8.25
CA CYS A 74 18.88 -4.33 8.17
C CYS A 74 17.99 -4.74 9.35
N ALA A 75 18.06 -6.00 9.78
CA ALA A 75 17.25 -6.49 10.90
C ALA A 75 17.68 -5.87 12.24
N ASP A 76 18.97 -5.61 12.44
CA ASP A 76 19.51 -4.92 13.62
C ASP A 76 19.13 -3.45 13.61
N GLN A 77 19.18 -2.79 12.46
CA GLN A 77 18.73 -1.40 12.32
C GLN A 77 17.24 -1.24 12.65
N ILE A 78 16.38 -2.17 12.17
CA ILE A 78 14.96 -2.17 12.54
C ILE A 78 14.81 -2.25 14.07
N ARG A 79 15.52 -3.17 14.73
CA ARG A 79 15.50 -3.31 16.20
C ARG A 79 16.00 -2.05 16.91
N SER A 80 17.06 -1.43 16.40
CA SER A 80 17.62 -0.19 16.96
C SER A 80 16.62 0.96 16.89
N VAL A 81 15.94 1.12 15.75
CA VAL A 81 14.94 2.17 15.53
C VAL A 81 13.71 2.00 16.42
N VAL A 82 13.18 0.79 16.53
CA VAL A 82 11.97 0.55 17.35
C VAL A 82 12.26 0.43 18.85
N GLY A 83 13.51 0.12 19.20
CA GLY A 83 13.94 -0.04 20.58
C GLY A 83 13.22 -1.21 21.26
N ARG A 84 12.51 -0.90 22.36
CA ARG A 84 11.75 -1.89 23.13
C ARG A 84 10.31 -2.04 22.67
N ASP A 85 9.83 -1.16 21.80
CA ASP A 85 8.45 -1.16 21.33
C ASP A 85 8.22 -2.33 20.36
N PRO A 86 7.21 -3.18 20.57
CA PRO A 86 6.94 -4.30 19.68
C PRO A 86 6.31 -3.83 18.37
N ILE A 87 6.82 -4.31 17.23
CA ILE A 87 6.12 -4.19 15.94
C ILE A 87 5.00 -5.23 15.90
N ARG A 88 3.74 -4.79 15.90
CA ARG A 88 2.57 -5.68 15.79
C ARG A 88 1.94 -5.69 14.40
N TYR A 89 2.28 -4.71 13.58
CA TYR A 89 1.67 -4.47 12.28
C TYR A 89 2.75 -4.25 11.23
N ALA A 90 2.62 -4.93 10.10
CA ALA A 90 3.45 -4.69 8.93
C ALA A 90 2.60 -4.70 7.65
N VAL A 91 3.00 -3.92 6.65
CA VAL A 91 2.45 -3.96 5.30
C VAL A 91 3.54 -4.27 4.31
N ASP A 92 3.35 -5.28 3.49
CA ASP A 92 4.22 -5.61 2.38
C ASP A 92 3.62 -5.11 1.06
N CYS A 93 4.23 -4.08 0.48
CA CYS A 93 3.82 -3.51 -0.80
C CYS A 93 4.50 -4.20 -2.01
N ILE A 94 5.41 -5.15 -1.77
CA ILE A 94 6.25 -5.77 -2.81
C ILE A 94 5.90 -7.25 -2.99
N CYS A 95 5.65 -7.97 -1.89
CA CYS A 95 5.19 -9.37 -1.85
C CYS A 95 6.13 -10.33 -2.61
N THR A 96 7.35 -10.43 -2.09
CA THR A 96 8.40 -11.37 -2.49
C THR A 96 8.75 -12.28 -1.30
N PRO A 97 9.40 -13.43 -1.53
CA PRO A 97 9.87 -14.27 -0.43
C PRO A 97 10.73 -13.50 0.59
N GLU A 98 11.60 -12.61 0.10
CA GLU A 98 12.51 -11.82 0.93
C GLU A 98 11.76 -10.75 1.74
N SER A 99 10.80 -10.06 1.13
CA SER A 99 10.00 -9.04 1.83
C SER A 99 9.07 -9.67 2.87
N ALA A 100 8.47 -10.82 2.57
CA ALA A 100 7.68 -11.60 3.50
C ALA A 100 8.52 -12.05 4.70
N ALA A 101 9.70 -12.62 4.45
CA ALA A 101 10.62 -13.07 5.51
C ALA A 101 11.03 -11.91 6.44
N LEU A 102 11.35 -10.74 5.88
CA LEU A 102 11.69 -9.56 6.67
C LEU A 102 10.50 -9.11 7.53
N CYS A 103 9.31 -8.99 6.95
CA CYS A 103 8.10 -8.58 7.68
C CYS A 103 7.78 -9.55 8.83
N LEU A 104 7.79 -10.86 8.58
CA LEU A 104 7.55 -11.88 9.61
C LEU A 104 8.62 -11.87 10.71
N GLY A 105 9.88 -11.64 10.34
CA GLY A 105 11.00 -11.54 11.27
C GLY A 105 10.95 -10.30 12.15
N ALA A 106 10.44 -9.19 11.62
CA ALA A 106 10.31 -7.92 12.35
C ALA A 106 9.12 -7.89 13.33
N ILE A 107 8.02 -8.59 13.00
CA ILE A 107 6.84 -8.66 13.88
C ILE A 107 7.20 -9.32 15.22
N ALA A 108 6.64 -8.80 16.32
CA ALA A 108 6.90 -9.26 17.67
C ALA A 108 6.71 -10.78 17.86
N ARG A 109 7.44 -11.35 18.82
CA ARG A 109 7.35 -12.78 19.17
C ARG A 109 5.92 -13.22 19.52
N THR A 110 5.15 -12.35 20.16
CA THR A 110 3.75 -12.55 20.54
C THR A 110 2.77 -12.58 19.37
N GLY A 111 3.24 -12.32 18.14
CA GLY A 111 2.40 -12.29 16.95
C GLY A 111 1.97 -10.89 16.56
N GLY A 112 1.16 -10.82 15.51
CA GLY A 112 0.76 -9.57 14.88
C GLY A 112 -0.01 -9.80 13.58
N ARG A 113 -0.07 -8.76 12.74
CA ARG A 113 -0.76 -8.78 11.45
C ARG A 113 0.15 -8.30 10.33
N LEU A 114 0.11 -9.00 9.21
CA LEU A 114 0.78 -8.65 7.97
C LEU A 114 -0.28 -8.46 6.88
N GLY A 115 -0.35 -7.25 6.33
CA GLY A 115 -1.12 -6.97 5.12
C GLY A 115 -0.23 -7.08 3.88
N CYS A 116 -0.66 -7.82 2.86
CA CYS A 116 0.06 -7.95 1.59
C CYS A 116 -0.77 -7.29 0.48
N LEU A 117 -0.14 -6.56 -0.44
CA LEU A 117 -0.85 -5.93 -1.57
C LEU A 117 -1.00 -6.84 -2.80
N ASN A 118 -0.28 -7.96 -2.85
CA ASN A 118 -0.30 -8.96 -3.91
C ASN A 118 -0.49 -10.38 -3.29
N PRO A 119 -0.57 -11.47 -4.09
CA PRO A 119 -0.76 -12.81 -3.54
C PRO A 119 0.42 -13.18 -2.63
N TYR A 120 0.11 -13.96 -1.62
CA TYR A 120 1.03 -14.43 -0.60
C TYR A 120 0.97 -15.97 -0.55
N PRO A 121 1.92 -16.65 -1.21
CA PRO A 121 2.01 -18.11 -1.15
C PRO A 121 2.15 -18.62 0.28
N GLU A 122 1.39 -19.67 0.61
CA GLU A 122 1.42 -20.30 1.93
C GLU A 122 2.84 -20.78 2.32
N ALA A 123 3.66 -21.16 1.34
CA ALA A 123 5.05 -21.55 1.53
C ALA A 123 5.92 -20.47 2.22
N TRP A 124 5.54 -19.19 2.15
CA TRP A 124 6.26 -18.11 2.82
C TRP A 124 5.89 -18.00 4.31
N GLN A 125 4.83 -18.67 4.75
CA GLN A 125 4.29 -18.58 6.10
C GLN A 125 5.11 -19.34 7.14
N THR A 126 6.17 -18.71 7.64
CA THR A 126 7.03 -19.31 8.67
C THR A 126 6.54 -19.08 10.11
N ARG A 127 5.57 -18.17 10.33
CA ARG A 127 5.14 -17.77 11.69
C ARG A 127 3.62 -17.81 11.89
N ARG A 128 3.12 -18.91 12.48
CA ARG A 128 1.70 -19.11 12.83
C ARG A 128 1.08 -18.04 13.73
N ALA A 129 1.88 -17.34 14.53
CA ALA A 129 1.43 -16.24 15.39
C ALA A 129 1.10 -14.95 14.62
N VAL A 130 1.52 -14.84 13.35
CA VAL A 130 1.22 -13.71 12.48
C VAL A 130 0.02 -14.05 11.61
N ARG A 131 -1.01 -13.20 11.64
CA ARG A 131 -2.16 -13.29 10.72
C ARG A 131 -1.81 -12.54 9.45
N VAL A 132 -1.78 -13.24 8.32
CA VAL A 132 -1.54 -12.65 7.01
C VAL A 132 -2.88 -12.46 6.29
N LYS A 133 -3.06 -11.30 5.64
CA LYS A 133 -4.21 -11.02 4.79
C LYS A 133 -3.72 -10.33 3.52
N GLU A 134 -4.07 -10.93 2.39
CA GLU A 134 -3.92 -10.31 1.08
C GLU A 134 -5.04 -9.29 0.87
N THR A 135 -4.67 -8.12 0.35
CA THR A 135 -5.61 -7.06 -0.01
C THR A 135 -6.08 -7.32 -1.42
N VAL A 136 -7.36 -7.63 -1.60
CA VAL A 136 -7.96 -7.82 -2.93
C VAL A 136 -8.88 -6.65 -3.20
N TRP A 137 -8.81 -6.08 -4.40
CA TRP A 137 -9.59 -4.89 -4.75
C TRP A 137 -11.11 -5.11 -4.61
N SER A 138 -11.58 -6.34 -4.83
CA SER A 138 -12.99 -6.71 -4.74
C SER A 138 -13.53 -6.62 -3.31
N ASP A 139 -12.66 -6.81 -2.30
CA ASP A 139 -13.01 -6.63 -0.90
C ASP A 139 -13.46 -5.17 -0.64
N MET A 140 -13.01 -4.19 -1.44
CA MET A 140 -13.42 -2.77 -1.26
C MET A 140 -14.88 -2.50 -1.67
N LEU A 141 -15.42 -3.31 -2.59
CA LEU A 141 -16.74 -3.10 -3.20
C LEU A 141 -17.74 -4.20 -2.84
N ASP A 142 -17.40 -5.06 -1.88
CA ASP A 142 -18.14 -6.27 -1.52
C ASP A 142 -18.48 -7.13 -2.78
N MET A 143 -17.54 -7.19 -3.73
CA MET A 143 -17.71 -7.92 -4.98
C MET A 143 -17.11 -9.33 -4.90
N PRO A 144 -17.76 -10.35 -5.47
CA PRO A 144 -17.16 -11.67 -5.60
C PRO A 144 -15.96 -11.60 -6.55
N VAL A 145 -14.86 -12.27 -6.19
CA VAL A 145 -13.72 -12.48 -7.09
C VAL A 145 -14.08 -13.62 -8.03
N PRO A 146 -14.06 -13.44 -9.36
CA PRO A 146 -14.19 -14.56 -10.28
C PRO A 146 -13.01 -15.53 -10.09
N ASP A 147 -13.31 -16.82 -9.90
CA ASP A 147 -12.36 -17.91 -9.58
C ASP A 147 -11.12 -17.97 -10.50
N GLU A 148 -11.22 -17.40 -11.70
CA GLU A 148 -10.22 -17.53 -12.78
C GLU A 148 -9.20 -16.37 -12.84
N THR A 149 -9.37 -15.32 -12.03
CA THR A 149 -8.64 -14.04 -12.27
C THR A 149 -7.39 -13.82 -11.41
N TRP A 150 -7.16 -14.65 -10.39
CA TRP A 150 -6.04 -14.47 -9.45
C TRP A 150 -5.58 -15.80 -8.90
N GLU A 151 -4.36 -16.22 -9.26
CA GLU A 151 -3.68 -17.41 -8.73
C GLU A 151 -3.62 -17.30 -7.20
N GLY A 152 -4.53 -18.00 -6.51
CA GLY A 152 -4.66 -17.96 -5.05
C GLY A 152 -6.11 -17.84 -4.54
N THR A 153 -7.05 -17.38 -5.37
CA THR A 153 -8.47 -17.19 -4.99
C THR A 153 -9.34 -18.33 -5.49
N ARG A 154 -8.96 -19.57 -5.19
CA ARG A 154 -9.84 -20.73 -5.45
C ARG A 154 -11.02 -20.69 -4.48
N GLY A 155 -12.23 -20.39 -4.97
CA GLY A 155 -13.50 -20.78 -4.36
C GLY A 155 -13.84 -20.13 -3.01
N GLN A 156 -13.32 -18.93 -2.71
CA GLN A 156 -13.69 -18.22 -1.49
C GLN A 156 -14.76 -17.18 -1.80
N THR A 157 -16.02 -17.53 -1.52
CA THR A 157 -17.10 -16.55 -1.38
C THR A 157 -16.75 -15.67 -0.18
N ARG A 158 -16.26 -14.46 -0.46
CA ARG A 158 -15.85 -13.50 0.55
C ARG A 158 -17.07 -12.67 0.97
N ASP A 159 -17.89 -13.23 1.85
CA ASP A 159 -19.01 -12.51 2.48
C ASP A 159 -18.47 -11.62 3.60
N TYR A 160 -18.09 -10.39 3.25
CA TYR A 160 -17.58 -9.44 4.23
C TYR A 160 -18.13 -8.03 3.98
N PRO A 161 -18.71 -7.35 4.98
CA PRO A 161 -19.13 -5.96 4.85
C PRO A 161 -17.92 -5.04 5.07
N TYR A 162 -17.03 -4.91 4.08
CA TYR A 162 -15.92 -3.95 4.15
C TYR A 162 -16.30 -2.62 3.54
N ARG A 163 -17.27 -2.59 2.63
CA ARG A 163 -17.66 -1.38 1.90
C ARG A 163 -17.94 -0.20 2.80
N GLU A 164 -18.68 -0.38 3.90
CA GLU A 164 -18.97 0.74 4.83
C GLU A 164 -17.69 1.31 5.47
N SER A 165 -16.85 0.44 6.04
CA SER A 165 -15.57 0.86 6.63
C SER A 165 -14.60 1.43 5.58
N PHE A 166 -14.64 0.91 4.36
CA PHE A 166 -13.87 1.42 3.24
C PHE A 166 -14.35 2.81 2.82
N LEU A 167 -15.65 3.02 2.65
CA LEU A 167 -16.23 4.32 2.31
C LEU A 167 -15.97 5.36 3.40
N GLU A 168 -16.06 4.98 4.68
CA GLU A 168 -15.67 5.86 5.80
C GLU A 168 -14.19 6.25 5.68
N ALA A 169 -13.29 5.27 5.50
CA ALA A 169 -11.86 5.53 5.35
C ALA A 169 -11.55 6.40 4.11
N VAL A 170 -12.20 6.14 2.98
CA VAL A 170 -12.06 6.93 1.75
C VAL A 170 -12.53 8.37 1.98
N GLY A 171 -13.67 8.60 2.64
CA GLY A 171 -14.14 9.94 2.96
C GLY A 171 -13.16 10.72 3.85
N GLN A 172 -12.53 10.05 4.81
CA GLN A 172 -11.49 10.66 5.65
C GLN A 172 -10.22 10.97 4.86
N VAL A 173 -9.77 10.06 4.01
CA VAL A 173 -8.62 10.27 3.12
C VAL A 173 -8.90 11.41 2.14
N GLN A 174 -10.11 11.47 1.56
CA GLN A 174 -10.54 12.54 0.66
C GLN A 174 -10.47 13.90 1.36
N SER A 175 -10.96 13.99 2.59
CA SER A 175 -10.87 15.23 3.40
C SER A 175 -9.42 15.70 3.59
N LEU A 176 -8.46 14.77 3.72
CA LEU A 176 -7.04 15.12 3.78
C LEU A 176 -6.47 15.56 2.42
N VAL A 177 -6.93 14.96 1.32
CA VAL A 177 -6.56 15.37 -0.05
C VAL A 177 -7.06 16.79 -0.30
N ASP A 178 -8.34 17.06 -0.02
CA ASP A 178 -8.97 18.38 -0.23
C ASP A 178 -8.28 19.47 0.59
N ALA A 179 -7.84 19.14 1.81
CA ALA A 179 -7.09 20.04 2.68
C ALA A 179 -5.59 20.17 2.30
N GLY A 180 -5.12 19.52 1.24
CA GLY A 180 -3.71 19.53 0.83
C GLY A 180 -2.77 18.84 1.83
N ARG A 181 -3.29 17.99 2.72
CA ARG A 181 -2.54 17.29 3.78
C ARG A 181 -1.96 15.95 3.34
N LEU A 182 -2.30 15.50 2.14
CA LEU A 182 -1.68 14.37 1.46
C LEU A 182 -1.01 14.84 0.17
N ARG A 183 0.28 14.54 0.03
CA ARG A 183 1.05 14.82 -1.19
C ARG A 183 0.99 13.58 -2.09
N PRO A 184 0.56 13.70 -3.36
CA PRO A 184 0.65 12.59 -4.30
C PRO A 184 2.12 12.26 -4.61
N LEU A 185 2.39 11.06 -5.16
CA LEU A 185 3.69 10.78 -5.76
C LEU A 185 3.95 11.82 -6.87
N ALA A 186 5.22 12.17 -7.09
CA ALA A 186 5.60 12.92 -8.28
C ALA A 186 4.98 12.25 -9.51
N HIS A 187 4.36 13.01 -10.39
CA HIS A 187 3.72 12.46 -11.57
C HIS A 187 4.34 13.04 -12.83
N ARG A 188 4.29 12.24 -13.89
CA ARG A 188 4.68 12.63 -15.24
C ARG A 188 3.47 12.50 -16.13
N GLU A 189 3.03 13.60 -16.70
CA GLU A 189 2.00 13.58 -17.72
C GLU A 189 2.57 13.02 -19.03
N MET A 190 1.93 11.98 -19.55
CA MET A 190 2.26 11.34 -20.81
C MET A 190 1.48 12.02 -21.94
N PRO A 191 2.15 12.41 -23.04
CA PRO A 191 1.47 13.02 -24.18
C PRO A 191 0.66 12.00 -24.97
N GLY A 192 -0.22 12.50 -25.83
CA GLY A 192 -0.89 11.68 -26.86
C GLY A 192 -2.14 10.94 -26.39
N GLY A 193 -2.84 11.38 -25.34
CA GLY A 193 -4.15 10.82 -24.97
C GLY A 193 -4.12 9.29 -24.82
N TRP A 194 -4.99 8.59 -25.55
CA TRP A 194 -5.11 7.13 -25.49
C TRP A 194 -3.80 6.40 -25.83
N GLU A 195 -3.03 6.88 -26.81
CA GLU A 195 -1.73 6.34 -27.18
C GLU A 195 -0.71 6.47 -26.03
N GLY A 196 -0.83 7.52 -25.22
CA GLY A 196 -0.03 7.74 -24.01
C GLY A 196 -0.21 6.63 -22.97
N ILE A 197 -1.37 5.96 -22.93
CA ILE A 197 -1.61 4.79 -22.07
C ILE A 197 -0.73 3.62 -22.51
N VAL A 198 -0.72 3.32 -23.81
CA VAL A 198 0.04 2.20 -24.39
C VAL A 198 1.54 2.40 -24.17
N ASP A 199 2.07 3.60 -24.45
CA ASP A 199 3.48 3.92 -24.19
C ASP A 199 3.81 3.85 -22.70
N GLY A 200 2.94 4.39 -21.85
CA GLY A 200 3.11 4.34 -20.40
C GLY A 200 3.21 2.92 -19.85
N LEU A 201 2.32 2.03 -20.31
CA LEU A 201 2.36 0.61 -19.94
C LEU A 201 3.65 -0.08 -20.42
N ALA A 202 4.09 0.17 -21.65
CA ALA A 202 5.33 -0.38 -22.17
C ALA A 202 6.56 0.04 -21.34
N ARG A 203 6.62 1.31 -20.90
CA ARG A 203 7.68 1.82 -20.02
C ARG A 203 7.67 1.16 -18.64
N LEU A 204 6.49 0.94 -18.06
CA LEU A 204 6.33 0.24 -16.79
C LEU A 204 6.83 -1.21 -16.90
N GLN A 205 6.43 -1.93 -17.95
CA GLN A 205 6.89 -3.30 -18.22
C GLN A 205 8.41 -3.38 -18.37
N ARG A 206 9.02 -2.40 -19.05
CA ARG A 206 10.48 -2.27 -19.22
C ARG A 206 11.20 -1.76 -17.97
N ARG A 207 10.50 -1.54 -16.84
CA ARG A 207 11.05 -1.00 -15.58
C ARG A 207 11.79 0.34 -15.72
N GLN A 208 11.35 1.16 -16.67
CA GLN A 208 11.95 2.47 -16.98
C GLN A 208 11.37 3.62 -16.14
N VAL A 209 10.27 3.37 -15.44
CA VAL A 209 9.62 4.34 -14.55
C VAL A 209 10.16 4.12 -13.15
N ARG A 210 10.67 5.18 -12.52
CA ARG A 210 11.16 5.12 -11.15
C ARG A 210 10.62 6.27 -10.35
N CYS A 211 9.97 5.95 -9.24
CA CYS A 211 9.55 6.92 -8.24
C CYS A 211 8.67 8.05 -8.77
N GLU A 212 7.89 7.77 -9.81
CA GLU A 212 6.91 8.68 -10.38
C GLU A 212 5.68 7.87 -10.83
N LYS A 213 4.53 8.53 -10.89
CA LYS A 213 3.30 8.00 -11.46
C LYS A 213 3.13 8.54 -12.87
N LEU A 214 2.99 7.66 -13.86
CA LEU A 214 2.59 8.09 -15.20
C LEU A 214 1.10 8.43 -15.19
N VAL A 215 0.75 9.61 -15.70
CA VAL A 215 -0.63 10.12 -15.79
C VAL A 215 -0.91 10.44 -17.24
N VAL A 216 -2.07 10.06 -17.73
CA VAL A 216 -2.52 10.38 -19.08
C VAL A 216 -3.77 11.24 -18.94
N ARG A 217 -3.76 12.40 -19.59
CA ARG A 217 -4.95 13.24 -19.71
C ARG A 217 -5.73 12.84 -20.95
N ILE A 218 -6.93 12.30 -20.75
CA ILE A 218 -7.84 11.98 -21.85
C ILE A 218 -8.68 13.23 -22.16
N PRO A 219 -8.59 13.78 -23.38
CA PRO A 219 -9.46 14.89 -23.76
C PRO A 219 -10.91 14.41 -23.77
N PRO A 220 -11.88 15.28 -23.42
CA PRO A 220 -13.28 14.95 -23.58
C PRO A 220 -13.58 14.59 -25.04
N VAL A 221 -14.46 13.62 -25.25
CA VAL A 221 -14.96 13.29 -26.60
C VAL A 221 -15.67 14.53 -27.13
N SER A 222 -15.26 15.05 -28.29
CA SER A 222 -16.01 16.10 -28.98
C SER A 222 -17.36 15.54 -29.39
N THR A 223 -18.44 16.08 -28.83
CA THR A 223 -19.83 15.73 -29.20
C THR A 223 -20.25 16.24 -30.58
N ASP A 224 -19.31 16.65 -31.43
CA ASP A 224 -19.57 17.17 -32.78
C ASP A 224 -19.60 16.06 -33.86
N GLU A 225 -20.09 14.87 -33.51
CA GLU A 225 -20.53 13.84 -34.47
C GLU A 225 -21.99 13.47 -34.22
N GLU A 226 -22.87 14.47 -34.26
CA GLU A 226 -24.26 14.28 -34.65
C GLU A 226 -24.49 14.87 -36.04
N MET A 227 -25.10 14.04 -36.90
CA MET A 227 -25.59 14.32 -38.26
C MET A 227 -24.60 14.15 -39.42
N LEU A 228 -24.30 12.89 -39.75
CA LEU A 228 -24.22 12.52 -41.17
C LEU A 228 -25.64 12.65 -41.77
N PRO A 229 -25.88 13.52 -42.78
CA PRO A 229 -27.14 13.52 -43.51
C PRO A 229 -27.27 12.20 -44.29
N GLY A 230 -28.44 11.58 -44.20
CA GLY A 230 -28.80 10.34 -44.90
C GLY A 230 -29.00 10.50 -46.40
#